data_AF-A0A968QBT8-F1
#
_entry.id   AF-A0A968QBT8-F1
#
_cell.length_a   1.000
_cell.length_b   1.000
_cell.length_c   1.000
_cell.angle_alpha   90.00
_cell.angle_beta   90.00
_cell.angle_gamma   90.00
#
_symmetry.space_group_name_H-M   'P 1'
#
loop_
_entity.id
_entity.type
_entity.pdbx_description
1 polymer ?
#
loop_
_entity_poly.entity_id
_entity_poly.type
_entity_poly.pdbx_seq_one_letter_code
_entity_poly.pdbx_strand_id
1 'polypeptide(L)'
;MITENLQRVTAQIPCPHCGKPDWCYFLGVLSVCNRDYSEAAPGWRLTSKLDSQGGRFFAPIEKQQKAIRPAQKRIWEYPNREGNPSVRVIRIDDGKGGKPKRWQEHWNGKVWVKGLKGIKREDIPVYRYAEIKEAIAEGKTIFVVEGEPSADAMWSIGLPATTNIGGSGKWQPSDTADLLGSARTVLCPDRDKPGMKHMETIAKNFPDAQWLYAFPHSPLWKNLPQSQGVDVADWIKDYQLSAKRVVYHIGAKGNTIQKEVSKDITFSQMCAEFDEINAISCPGERKWMLYKLARDHKVSVSQIMAAYEAALTNQPIFDGVGVRDLLTKTPERFDWLVAALMPMATTALLYAEAGTGKTLFVNSIIKAVAGGQDWNGYPTKHGKVLYIQTDEPEVNTAHNLKEAGFESIPNENLTIISSGNLAKWRN
;
A
#
# COMPACT_ATOMS: atom_id res chain seq x y z
N MET A 1 27.30 42.35 -3.49
CA MET A 1 26.15 41.92 -4.32
C MET A 1 26.61 40.72 -5.11
N ILE A 2 26.15 39.51 -4.77
CA ILE A 2 26.32 38.31 -5.58
C ILE A 2 24.91 37.85 -5.91
N THR A 3 24.37 38.40 -6.99
CA THR A 3 23.17 37.93 -7.68
C THR A 3 23.60 36.84 -8.67
N GLU A 4 24.19 35.75 -8.19
CA GLU A 4 24.58 34.63 -9.05
C GLU A 4 23.67 33.43 -8.79
N ASN A 5 22.80 33.18 -9.77
CA ASN A 5 22.01 31.96 -9.99
C ASN A 5 21.01 31.55 -8.90
N LEU A 6 20.15 32.48 -8.48
CA LEU A 6 18.90 32.12 -7.80
C LEU A 6 17.89 31.62 -8.84
N GLN A 7 17.53 30.34 -8.78
CA GLN A 7 16.52 29.72 -9.64
C GLN A 7 15.33 29.27 -8.79
N ARG A 8 14.16 29.87 -8.97
CA ARG A 8 12.93 29.40 -8.30
C ARG A 8 12.52 28.03 -8.83
N VAL A 9 11.95 27.21 -7.95
CA VAL A 9 11.35 25.93 -8.35
C VAL A 9 10.11 26.17 -9.22
N THR A 10 9.73 25.19 -10.03
CA THR A 10 8.56 25.26 -10.92
C THR A 10 7.79 23.94 -10.90
N ALA A 11 6.66 23.87 -11.61
CA ALA A 11 5.93 22.61 -11.78
C ALA A 11 6.76 21.52 -12.46
N GLN A 12 7.69 21.91 -13.34
CA GLN A 12 8.59 21.00 -14.04
C GLN A 12 9.84 20.65 -13.22
N ILE A 13 10.24 21.53 -12.29
CA ILE A 13 11.41 21.33 -11.42
C ILE A 13 10.98 21.71 -9.98
N PRO A 14 10.22 20.85 -9.29
CA PRO A 14 9.72 21.14 -7.95
C PRO A 14 10.85 21.13 -6.91
N CYS A 15 10.57 21.67 -5.72
CA CYS A 15 11.50 21.59 -4.61
C CYS A 15 11.81 20.12 -4.28
N PRO A 16 13.08 19.71 -4.19
CA PRO A 16 13.43 18.31 -3.91
C PRO A 16 13.03 17.87 -2.49
N HIS A 17 12.88 18.81 -1.56
CA HIS A 17 12.55 18.56 -0.15
C HIS A 17 11.06 18.43 0.10
N CYS A 18 10.28 19.45 -0.26
CA CYS A 18 8.85 19.47 0.02
C CYS A 18 7.96 19.07 -1.17
N GLY A 19 8.55 18.83 -2.34
CA GLY A 19 7.85 18.49 -3.59
C GLY A 19 7.03 19.64 -4.19
N LYS A 20 7.02 20.84 -3.59
CA LYS A 20 6.17 21.94 -4.05
C LYS A 20 6.82 22.77 -5.16
N PRO A 21 6.03 23.24 -6.14
CA PRO A 21 6.54 23.97 -7.31
C PRO A 21 6.60 25.48 -7.11
N ASP A 22 6.64 25.95 -5.85
CA ASP A 22 6.34 27.33 -5.49
C ASP A 22 7.56 28.11 -4.94
N TRP A 23 7.51 28.58 -3.71
CA TRP A 23 8.36 29.64 -3.15
C TRP A 23 9.72 29.15 -2.65
N CYS A 24 10.10 27.91 -2.97
CA CYS A 24 11.44 27.38 -2.75
C CYS A 24 12.37 27.78 -3.91
N TYR A 25 13.68 27.64 -3.73
CA TYR A 25 14.63 28.02 -4.78
C TYR A 25 15.94 27.25 -4.68
N PHE A 26 16.70 27.27 -5.78
CA PHE A 26 18.08 26.83 -5.85
C PHE A 26 19.00 28.06 -5.87
N LEU A 27 20.17 27.92 -5.27
CA LEU A 27 21.25 28.90 -5.33
C LEU A 27 22.52 28.17 -5.79
N GLY A 28 22.79 28.20 -7.10
CA GLY A 28 23.80 27.35 -7.72
C GLY A 28 23.49 25.87 -7.53
N VAL A 29 24.35 25.14 -6.80
CA VAL A 29 24.14 23.71 -6.48
C VAL A 29 23.32 23.48 -5.22
N LEU A 30 23.08 24.52 -4.41
CA LEU A 30 22.33 24.42 -3.16
C LEU A 30 20.82 24.56 -3.42
N SER A 31 20.00 23.96 -2.57
CA SER A 31 18.56 24.20 -2.51
C SER A 31 18.16 24.80 -1.18
N VAL A 32 17.11 25.61 -1.19
CA VAL A 32 16.48 26.16 0.00
C VAL A 32 15.01 25.76 -0.02
N CYS A 33 14.60 25.07 1.05
CA CYS A 33 13.19 24.78 1.29
C CYS A 33 12.64 25.80 2.28
N ASN A 34 11.70 26.64 1.82
CA ASN A 34 11.09 27.66 2.66
C ASN A 34 9.89 27.15 3.47
N ARG A 35 9.51 25.90 3.28
CA ARG A 35 8.58 25.20 4.17
C ARG A 35 9.42 24.58 5.27
N ASP A 36 8.95 24.65 6.51
CA ASP A 36 9.65 24.19 7.72
C ASP A 36 9.86 22.66 7.69
N TYR A 37 10.82 22.22 6.88
CA TYR A 37 11.08 20.84 6.52
C TYR A 37 12.43 20.46 7.13
N SER A 38 12.39 19.68 8.20
CA SER A 38 13.57 19.37 9.01
C SER A 38 14.51 18.33 8.38
N GLU A 39 14.06 17.61 7.35
CA GLU A 39 14.77 16.47 6.76
C GLU A 39 15.26 16.75 5.34
N ALA A 40 16.49 16.32 5.02
CA ALA A 40 17.02 16.47 3.68
C ALA A 40 16.40 15.44 2.72
N ALA A 41 16.15 15.85 1.47
CA ALA A 41 15.66 14.96 0.44
C ALA A 41 16.69 13.87 0.09
N PRO A 42 16.29 12.74 -0.51
CA PRO A 42 17.25 11.73 -0.96
C PRO A 42 18.33 12.31 -1.88
N GLY A 43 19.59 12.10 -1.51
CA GLY A 43 20.74 12.66 -2.24
C GLY A 43 21.11 14.10 -1.85
N TRP A 44 20.47 14.65 -0.80
CA TRP A 44 20.77 15.95 -0.23
C TRP A 44 21.16 15.81 1.25
N ARG A 45 21.97 16.73 1.74
CA ARG A 45 22.31 16.87 3.17
C ARG A 45 21.96 18.26 3.63
N LEU A 46 21.46 18.35 4.85
CA LEU A 46 21.28 19.63 5.51
C LEU A 46 22.66 20.25 5.77
N THR A 47 22.81 21.55 5.51
CA THR A 47 24.03 22.29 5.85
C THR A 47 23.82 23.10 7.13
N SER A 48 24.92 23.55 7.74
CA SER A 48 24.88 24.48 8.88
C SER A 48 24.56 25.92 8.49
N LYS A 49 24.38 26.22 7.19
CA LYS A 49 24.16 27.58 6.70
C LYS A 49 22.66 27.88 6.57
N LEU A 50 22.30 29.12 6.88
CA LEU A 50 20.95 29.69 6.72
C LEU A 50 20.99 30.85 5.72
N ASP A 51 19.87 31.09 5.04
CA ASP A 51 19.67 32.32 4.29
C ASP A 51 19.31 33.50 5.20
N SER A 52 19.16 34.69 4.63
CA SER A 52 18.84 35.92 5.38
C SER A 52 17.45 35.91 6.04
N GLN A 53 16.59 34.95 5.69
CA GLN A 53 15.24 34.76 6.25
C GLN A 53 15.18 33.57 7.20
N GLY A 54 16.31 32.93 7.51
CA GLY A 54 16.38 31.74 8.38
C GLY A 54 16.07 30.42 7.69
N GLY A 55 15.89 30.43 6.36
CA GLY A 55 15.72 29.24 5.53
C GLY A 55 16.98 28.39 5.48
N ARG A 56 16.84 27.07 5.64
CA ARG A 56 17.97 26.15 5.68
C ARG A 56 18.51 25.84 4.28
N PHE A 57 19.82 25.93 4.10
CA PHE A 57 20.47 25.46 2.88
C PHE A 57 20.68 23.95 2.93
N PHE A 58 20.32 23.28 1.85
CA PHE A 58 20.63 21.88 1.59
C PHE A 58 21.65 21.80 0.46
N ALA A 59 22.65 20.95 0.64
CA ALA A 59 23.65 20.68 -0.37
C ALA A 59 23.43 19.28 -0.96
N PRO A 60 23.69 19.05 -2.24
CA PRO A 60 23.73 17.71 -2.79
C PRO A 60 24.81 16.92 -2.05
N ILE A 61 24.54 15.65 -1.80
CA ILE A 61 25.55 14.72 -1.32
C ILE A 61 26.50 14.49 -2.51
N GLU A 62 27.70 15.05 -2.44
CA GLU A 62 28.71 14.94 -3.52
C GLU A 62 29.20 13.51 -3.73
N LYS A 63 29.16 12.68 -2.66
CA LYS A 63 29.47 11.26 -2.68
C LYS A 63 28.56 10.53 -1.71
N GLN A 64 27.68 9.68 -2.23
CA GLN A 64 26.91 8.75 -1.39
C GLN A 64 27.75 7.49 -1.23
N GLN A 65 28.33 7.29 -0.06
CA GLN A 65 29.14 6.11 0.23
C GLN A 65 28.21 4.94 0.55
N LYS A 66 28.46 3.76 -0.06
CA LYS A 66 27.76 2.53 0.34
C LYS A 66 28.07 2.24 1.80
N ALA A 67 27.04 1.87 2.57
CA ALA A 67 27.23 1.40 3.93
C ALA A 67 28.16 0.18 3.93
N ILE A 68 29.05 0.11 4.93
CA ILE A 68 29.90 -1.06 5.11
C ILE A 68 29.00 -2.27 5.40
N ARG A 69 29.12 -3.29 4.54
CA ARG A 69 28.36 -4.53 4.70
C ARG A 69 28.96 -5.34 5.84
N PRO A 70 28.15 -5.99 6.69
CA PRO A 70 28.65 -6.85 7.76
C PRO A 70 29.44 -8.03 7.19
N ALA A 71 30.32 -8.60 8.01
CA ALA A 71 31.08 -9.79 7.64
C ALA A 71 30.12 -10.95 7.36
N GLN A 72 30.10 -11.43 6.12
CA GLN A 72 29.13 -12.44 5.70
C GLN A 72 29.62 -13.20 4.47
N LYS A 73 29.38 -14.51 4.46
CA LYS A 73 29.49 -15.36 3.26
C LYS A 73 28.09 -15.49 2.63
N ARG A 74 27.99 -15.18 1.34
CA ARG A 74 26.79 -15.36 0.52
C ARG A 74 27.07 -16.28 -0.64
N ILE A 75 26.08 -17.08 -0.99
CA ILE A 75 26.11 -18.05 -2.09
C ILE A 75 24.85 -17.83 -2.92
N TRP A 76 25.03 -17.66 -4.23
CA TRP A 76 23.93 -17.56 -5.19
C TRP A 76 24.05 -18.68 -6.20
N GLU A 77 23.01 -19.49 -6.32
CA GLU A 77 23.01 -20.64 -7.20
C GLU A 77 22.33 -20.30 -8.52
N TYR A 78 22.88 -20.88 -9.59
CA TYR A 78 22.39 -20.85 -10.95
C TYR A 78 22.18 -22.31 -11.36
N PRO A 79 21.04 -22.92 -10.98
CA PRO A 79 20.64 -24.18 -11.57
C PRO A 79 20.56 -24.03 -13.10
N ASN A 80 20.75 -25.12 -13.83
CA ASN A 80 20.50 -25.09 -15.27
C ASN A 80 19.00 -24.92 -15.55
N ARG A 81 18.63 -24.79 -16.83
CA ARG A 81 17.23 -24.53 -17.23
C ARG A 81 16.27 -25.68 -16.90
N GLU A 82 16.80 -26.87 -16.66
CA GLU A 82 16.06 -28.06 -16.17
C GLU A 82 15.98 -28.13 -14.64
N GLY A 83 16.56 -27.17 -13.92
CA GLY A 83 16.55 -27.10 -12.45
C GLY A 83 17.65 -27.88 -11.74
N ASN A 84 18.61 -28.48 -12.47
CA ASN A 84 19.71 -29.23 -11.88
C ASN A 84 20.83 -28.30 -11.40
N PRO A 85 21.58 -28.66 -10.32
CA PRO A 85 22.74 -27.90 -9.89
C PRO A 85 23.77 -27.73 -11.02
N SER A 86 24.17 -26.49 -11.31
CA SER A 86 25.10 -26.18 -12.40
C SER A 86 26.22 -25.27 -11.93
N VAL A 87 25.91 -24.03 -11.57
CA VAL A 87 26.91 -23.03 -11.18
C VAL A 87 26.48 -22.30 -9.92
N ARG A 88 27.43 -21.79 -9.14
CA ARG A 88 27.15 -20.86 -8.05
C ARG A 88 28.21 -19.77 -7.92
N VAL A 89 27.80 -18.61 -7.41
CA VAL A 89 28.66 -17.47 -7.10
C VAL A 89 28.82 -17.39 -5.60
N ILE A 90 30.07 -17.25 -5.15
CA ILE A 90 30.41 -17.11 -3.74
C ILE A 90 30.96 -15.72 -3.54
N ARG A 91 30.44 -15.02 -2.53
CA ARG A 91 30.95 -13.73 -2.07
C ARG A 91 31.22 -13.77 -0.58
N ILE A 92 32.36 -13.23 -0.18
CA ILE A 92 32.70 -13.00 1.22
C ILE A 92 32.99 -11.51 1.40
N ASP A 93 32.16 -10.87 2.22
CA ASP A 93 32.38 -9.52 2.74
C ASP A 93 33.10 -9.64 4.10
N ASP A 94 34.07 -8.76 4.36
CA ASP A 94 34.94 -8.80 5.55
C ASP A 94 34.44 -8.00 6.76
N GLY A 95 33.34 -7.25 6.58
CA GLY A 95 32.80 -6.36 7.62
C GLY A 95 33.54 -5.04 7.78
N LYS A 96 34.59 -4.78 7.00
CA LYS A 96 35.52 -3.64 7.20
C LYS A 96 35.53 -2.66 6.03
N GLY A 97 34.65 -2.86 5.03
CA GLY A 97 34.57 -2.01 3.85
C GLY A 97 35.64 -2.35 2.80
N GLY A 98 36.35 -3.46 2.96
CA GLY A 98 37.32 -3.94 1.98
C GLY A 98 36.66 -4.46 0.70
N LYS A 99 37.48 -4.65 -0.34
CA LYS A 99 37.02 -5.28 -1.60
C LYS A 99 36.60 -6.73 -1.29
N PRO A 100 35.35 -7.14 -1.61
CA PRO A 100 34.88 -8.47 -1.28
C PRO A 100 35.63 -9.54 -2.08
N LYS A 101 35.88 -10.69 -1.45
CA LYS A 101 36.37 -11.89 -2.17
C LYS A 101 35.20 -12.49 -2.92
N ARG A 102 35.36 -12.74 -4.22
CA ARG A 102 34.33 -13.32 -5.08
C ARG A 102 34.93 -14.35 -6.02
N TRP A 103 34.25 -15.48 -6.19
CA TRP A 103 34.59 -16.49 -7.19
C TRP A 103 33.34 -17.30 -7.58
N GLN A 104 33.47 -18.08 -8.65
CA GLN A 104 32.44 -18.97 -9.14
C GLN A 104 32.86 -20.42 -8.91
N GLU A 105 31.88 -21.30 -8.75
CA GLU A 105 32.05 -22.76 -8.68
C GLU A 105 31.04 -23.42 -9.62
N HIS A 106 31.40 -24.56 -10.20
CA HIS A 106 30.48 -25.41 -10.95
C HIS A 106 30.29 -26.74 -10.23
N TRP A 107 29.15 -27.37 -10.46
CA TRP A 107 28.86 -28.72 -10.01
C TRP A 107 29.45 -29.73 -10.99
N ASN A 108 30.23 -30.70 -10.50
CA ASN A 108 30.81 -31.76 -11.33
C ASN A 108 30.02 -33.08 -11.27
N GLY A 109 28.81 -33.06 -10.71
CA GLY A 109 28.01 -34.25 -10.43
C GLY A 109 28.14 -34.79 -9.00
N LYS A 110 29.18 -34.37 -8.25
CA LYS A 110 29.44 -34.85 -6.87
C LYS A 110 29.77 -33.75 -5.88
N VAL A 111 30.57 -32.76 -6.30
CA VAL A 111 31.04 -31.66 -5.46
C VAL A 111 31.10 -30.36 -6.26
N TRP A 112 31.09 -29.25 -5.53
CA TRP A 112 31.32 -27.92 -6.08
C TRP A 112 32.82 -27.69 -6.28
N VAL A 113 33.22 -27.39 -7.52
CA VAL A 113 34.61 -27.17 -7.93
C VAL A 113 34.80 -25.73 -8.37
N LYS A 114 35.87 -25.08 -7.89
CA LYS A 114 36.18 -23.68 -8.19
C LYS A 114 36.45 -23.46 -9.68
N GLY A 115 35.87 -22.38 -10.22
CA GLY A 115 35.91 -22.00 -11.63
C GLY A 115 34.75 -22.57 -12.45
N LEU A 116 34.64 -22.14 -13.70
CA LEU A 116 33.61 -22.57 -14.66
C LEU A 116 34.18 -23.50 -15.75
N LYS A 117 35.23 -24.26 -15.43
CA LYS A 117 35.91 -25.09 -16.43
C LYS A 117 34.93 -26.14 -16.97
N GLY A 118 34.72 -26.14 -18.28
CA GLY A 118 33.82 -27.09 -18.95
C GLY A 118 32.35 -26.65 -19.03
N ILE A 119 31.98 -25.52 -18.41
CA ILE A 119 30.64 -24.92 -18.52
C ILE A 119 30.72 -23.76 -19.50
N LYS A 120 29.94 -23.81 -20.60
CA LYS A 120 29.85 -22.69 -21.52
C LYS A 120 28.99 -21.60 -20.91
N ARG A 121 29.33 -20.33 -21.20
CA ARG A 121 28.62 -19.19 -20.63
C ARG A 121 27.14 -19.13 -21.05
N GLU A 122 26.83 -19.57 -22.27
CA GLU A 122 25.47 -19.64 -22.83
C GLU A 122 24.55 -20.66 -22.12
N ASP A 123 25.14 -21.69 -21.52
CA ASP A 123 24.42 -22.73 -20.77
C ASP A 123 24.03 -22.29 -19.36
N ILE A 124 24.61 -21.19 -18.86
CA ILE A 124 24.29 -20.63 -17.55
C ILE A 124 23.13 -19.64 -17.71
N PRO A 125 21.97 -19.90 -17.09
CA PRO A 125 20.83 -19.01 -17.24
C PRO A 125 20.98 -17.74 -16.38
N VAL A 126 20.04 -16.82 -16.51
CA VAL A 126 19.92 -15.68 -15.59
C VAL A 126 19.62 -16.13 -14.15
N TYR A 127 19.98 -15.31 -13.16
CA TYR A 127 19.74 -15.61 -11.74
C TYR A 127 18.24 -15.76 -11.46
N ARG A 128 17.84 -16.76 -10.65
CA ARG A 128 16.44 -17.11 -10.37
C ARG A 128 15.63 -17.47 -11.63
N TYR A 129 16.25 -18.18 -12.56
CA TYR A 129 15.65 -18.53 -13.85
C TYR A 129 14.24 -19.10 -13.73
N ALA A 130 14.03 -20.11 -12.88
CA ALA A 130 12.73 -20.77 -12.73
C ALA A 130 11.66 -19.77 -12.26
N GLU A 131 11.96 -19.00 -11.21
CA GLU A 131 11.04 -18.01 -10.66
C GLU A 131 10.77 -16.87 -11.66
N ILE A 132 11.73 -16.55 -12.52
CA ILE A 132 11.55 -15.59 -13.62
C ILE A 132 10.64 -16.16 -14.71
N LYS A 133 10.75 -17.44 -15.06
CA LYS A 133 9.83 -18.07 -16.02
C LYS A 133 8.40 -18.09 -15.49
N GLU A 134 8.21 -18.37 -14.21
CA GLU A 134 6.90 -18.28 -13.54
C GLU A 134 6.36 -16.85 -13.57
N ALA A 135 7.16 -15.86 -13.19
CA ALA A 135 6.77 -14.45 -13.23
C ALA A 135 6.39 -13.98 -14.65
N ILE A 136 7.11 -14.45 -15.68
CA ILE A 136 6.78 -14.18 -17.09
C ILE A 136 5.43 -14.80 -17.45
N ALA A 137 5.17 -16.06 -17.06
CA ALA A 137 3.91 -16.74 -17.35
C ALA A 137 2.70 -16.05 -16.69
N GLU A 138 2.91 -15.44 -15.52
CA GLU A 138 1.90 -14.64 -14.80
C GLU A 138 1.76 -13.20 -15.34
N GLY A 139 2.53 -12.83 -16.37
CA GLY A 139 2.50 -11.47 -16.95
C GLY A 139 3.09 -10.41 -16.03
N LYS A 140 3.91 -10.78 -15.04
CA LYS A 140 4.55 -9.84 -14.12
C LYS A 140 5.66 -9.05 -14.81
N THR A 141 5.96 -7.88 -14.26
CA THR A 141 7.09 -7.05 -14.69
C THR A 141 8.40 -7.67 -14.22
N ILE A 142 9.37 -7.79 -15.13
CA ILE A 142 10.69 -8.36 -14.85
C ILE A 142 11.74 -7.24 -14.74
N PHE A 143 12.42 -7.16 -13.61
CA PHE A 143 13.49 -6.20 -13.38
C PHE A 143 14.86 -6.82 -13.66
N VAL A 144 15.71 -6.10 -14.39
CA VAL A 144 17.11 -6.50 -14.64
C VAL A 144 18.01 -5.55 -13.84
N VAL A 145 18.76 -6.12 -12.90
CA VAL A 145 19.71 -5.43 -12.02
C VAL A 145 21.13 -5.94 -12.26
N GLU A 146 22.15 -5.26 -11.74
CA GLU A 146 23.56 -5.59 -12.03
C GLU A 146 24.15 -6.76 -11.24
N GLY A 147 23.51 -7.13 -10.13
CA GLY A 147 24.05 -8.14 -9.23
C GLY A 147 22.98 -8.85 -8.41
N GLU A 148 23.37 -10.02 -7.93
CA GLU A 148 22.52 -10.95 -7.18
C GLU A 148 21.98 -10.33 -5.88
N PRO A 149 22.76 -9.53 -5.10
CA PRO A 149 22.22 -8.84 -3.92
C PRO A 149 21.09 -7.86 -4.24
N SER A 150 21.18 -7.16 -5.39
CA SER A 150 20.14 -6.22 -5.82
C SER A 150 18.87 -6.96 -6.25
N ALA A 151 19.04 -8.15 -6.86
CA ALA A 151 17.92 -8.99 -7.23
C ALA A 151 17.21 -9.50 -5.98
N ASP A 152 17.95 -10.04 -5.00
CA ASP A 152 17.38 -10.50 -3.74
C ASP A 152 16.66 -9.40 -2.97
N ALA A 153 17.18 -8.16 -2.97
CA ALA A 153 16.51 -7.02 -2.35
C ALA A 153 15.16 -6.72 -3.02
N MET A 154 15.07 -6.78 -4.34
CA MET A 154 13.80 -6.61 -5.08
C MET A 154 12.83 -7.76 -4.78
N TRP A 155 13.31 -9.00 -4.71
CA TRP A 155 12.50 -10.15 -4.32
C TRP A 155 11.97 -10.04 -2.89
N SER A 156 12.74 -9.46 -1.97
CA SER A 156 12.30 -9.26 -0.57
C SER A 156 11.07 -8.35 -0.43
N ILE A 157 10.79 -7.53 -1.46
CA ILE A 157 9.61 -6.67 -1.54
C ILE A 157 8.60 -7.17 -2.59
N GLY A 158 8.76 -8.39 -3.12
CA GLY A 158 7.83 -9.02 -4.04
C GLY A 158 7.97 -8.61 -5.51
N LEU A 159 9.10 -8.04 -5.93
CA LEU A 159 9.36 -7.67 -7.33
C LEU A 159 10.28 -8.70 -8.02
N PRO A 160 9.81 -9.41 -9.06
CA PRO A 160 10.63 -10.35 -9.80
C PRO A 160 11.83 -9.67 -10.46
N ALA A 161 13.04 -10.00 -10.00
CA ALA A 161 14.27 -9.41 -10.50
C ALA A 161 15.35 -10.44 -10.80
N THR A 162 16.20 -10.15 -11.78
CA THR A 162 17.28 -11.04 -12.19
C THR A 162 18.56 -10.28 -12.55
N THR A 163 19.64 -11.03 -12.73
CA THR A 163 20.92 -10.55 -13.23
C THR A 163 21.67 -11.67 -13.97
N ASN A 164 22.68 -11.31 -14.76
CA ASN A 164 23.55 -12.29 -15.40
C ASN A 164 24.71 -12.72 -14.48
N ILE A 165 25.19 -13.94 -14.65
CA ILE A 165 26.39 -14.37 -13.94
C ILE A 165 27.60 -13.48 -14.31
N GLY A 166 28.33 -13.04 -13.29
CA GLY A 166 29.50 -12.17 -13.45
C GLY A 166 29.18 -10.67 -13.57
N GLY A 167 27.90 -10.29 -13.60
CA GLY A 167 27.42 -8.91 -13.54
C GLY A 167 27.84 -8.02 -14.71
N SER A 168 28.05 -6.74 -14.41
CA SER A 168 28.29 -5.66 -15.37
C SER A 168 29.31 -6.01 -16.47
N GLY A 169 28.89 -5.82 -17.73
CA GLY A 169 29.70 -6.10 -18.92
C GLY A 169 29.80 -7.58 -19.32
N LYS A 170 29.07 -8.50 -18.65
CA LYS A 170 29.06 -9.95 -18.96
C LYS A 170 27.71 -10.49 -19.42
N TRP A 171 26.78 -9.60 -19.79
CA TRP A 171 25.51 -9.96 -20.43
C TRP A 171 25.76 -10.60 -21.79
N GLN A 172 25.06 -11.68 -22.09
CA GLN A 172 25.17 -12.47 -23.33
C GLN A 172 23.80 -12.62 -23.99
N PRO A 173 23.74 -12.96 -25.29
CA PRO A 173 22.48 -13.21 -25.99
C PRO A 173 21.61 -14.30 -25.34
N SER A 174 22.23 -15.31 -24.70
CA SER A 174 21.52 -16.35 -23.93
C SER A 174 20.72 -15.78 -22.75
N ASP A 175 21.23 -14.73 -22.10
CA ASP A 175 20.54 -14.09 -20.98
C ASP A 175 19.30 -13.32 -21.48
N THR A 176 19.39 -12.70 -22.66
CA THR A 176 18.24 -12.10 -23.34
C THR A 176 17.21 -13.17 -23.70
N ALA A 177 17.66 -14.31 -24.23
CA ALA A 177 16.78 -15.42 -24.62
C ALA A 177 15.97 -15.96 -23.43
N ASP A 178 16.56 -16.00 -22.23
CA ASP A 178 15.86 -16.44 -21.02
C ASP A 178 14.66 -15.57 -20.65
N LEU A 179 14.70 -14.29 -21.00
CA LEU A 179 13.65 -13.31 -20.72
C LEU A 179 12.61 -13.17 -21.84
N LEU A 180 12.74 -13.91 -22.94
CA LEU A 180 11.73 -13.90 -23.99
C LEU A 180 10.36 -14.30 -23.44
N GLY A 181 9.34 -13.57 -23.88
CA GLY A 181 7.97 -13.67 -23.39
C GLY A 181 7.62 -12.70 -22.26
N SER A 182 8.59 -12.00 -21.67
CA SER A 182 8.31 -10.95 -20.69
C SER A 182 7.47 -9.82 -21.31
N ALA A 183 6.27 -9.58 -20.77
CA ALA A 183 5.42 -8.49 -21.23
C ALA A 183 6.04 -7.10 -20.94
N ARG A 184 6.83 -6.99 -19.87
CA ARG A 184 7.48 -5.75 -19.44
C ARG A 184 8.83 -6.01 -18.80
N THR A 185 9.86 -5.37 -19.33
CA THR A 185 11.24 -5.43 -18.81
C THR A 185 11.66 -4.05 -18.29
N VAL A 186 12.23 -4.00 -17.10
CA VAL A 186 12.69 -2.77 -16.45
C VAL A 186 14.17 -2.87 -16.10
N LEU A 187 14.97 -1.97 -16.65
CA LEU A 187 16.42 -1.92 -16.43
C LEU A 187 16.75 -1.02 -15.25
N CYS A 188 17.56 -1.53 -14.33
CA CYS A 188 17.87 -0.91 -13.04
C CYS A 188 19.39 -0.72 -12.91
N PRO A 189 19.96 0.37 -13.45
CA PRO A 189 21.40 0.62 -13.36
C PRO A 189 21.82 0.97 -11.92
N ASP A 190 23.00 0.51 -11.52
CA ASP A 190 23.76 1.11 -10.42
C ASP A 190 24.07 2.57 -10.81
N ARG A 191 24.06 3.47 -9.83
CA ARG A 191 24.27 4.91 -10.07
C ARG A 191 25.75 5.24 -10.23
N ASP A 192 26.39 4.63 -11.23
CA ASP A 192 27.74 4.93 -11.69
C ASP A 192 27.89 4.74 -13.22
N LYS A 193 29.05 5.13 -13.75
CA LYS A 193 29.31 5.06 -15.20
C LYS A 193 29.31 3.62 -15.74
N PRO A 194 29.99 2.63 -15.13
CA PRO A 194 29.91 1.24 -15.57
C PRO A 194 28.48 0.71 -15.60
N GLY A 195 27.69 1.03 -14.58
CA GLY A 195 26.36 0.51 -14.44
C GLY A 195 25.38 1.02 -15.48
N MET A 196 25.41 2.33 -15.73
CA MET A 196 24.69 2.93 -16.85
C MET A 196 25.07 2.31 -18.19
N LYS A 197 26.38 2.19 -18.48
CA LYS A 197 26.85 1.61 -19.74
C LYS A 197 26.37 0.16 -19.92
N HIS A 198 26.30 -0.60 -18.82
CA HIS A 198 25.83 -1.97 -18.85
C HIS A 198 24.34 -2.07 -19.19
N MET A 199 23.47 -1.31 -18.51
CA MET A 199 22.04 -1.30 -18.82
C MET A 199 21.76 -0.74 -20.21
N GLU A 200 22.53 0.24 -20.68
CA GLU A 200 22.44 0.72 -22.07
C GLU A 200 22.81 -0.34 -23.09
N THR A 201 23.74 -1.24 -22.76
CA THR A 201 24.07 -2.38 -23.62
C THR A 201 22.91 -3.38 -23.66
N ILE A 202 22.29 -3.67 -22.52
CA ILE A 202 21.14 -4.57 -22.41
C ILE A 202 19.92 -3.99 -23.14
N ALA A 203 19.68 -2.69 -23.03
CA ALA A 203 18.55 -2.01 -23.68
C ALA A 203 18.51 -2.18 -25.21
N LYS A 204 19.66 -2.43 -25.85
CA LYS A 204 19.69 -2.75 -27.30
C LYS A 204 18.94 -4.03 -27.64
N ASN A 205 18.85 -4.96 -26.70
CA ASN A 205 18.12 -6.21 -26.84
C ASN A 205 16.65 -6.11 -26.41
N PHE A 206 16.27 -5.04 -25.69
CA PHE A 206 14.92 -4.78 -25.21
C PHE A 206 14.53 -3.32 -25.53
N PRO A 207 14.13 -3.03 -26.79
CA PRO A 207 13.89 -1.66 -27.24
C PRO A 207 12.81 -0.93 -26.43
N ASP A 208 11.80 -1.67 -25.98
CA ASP A 208 10.66 -1.15 -25.20
C ASP A 208 10.92 -1.19 -23.68
N ALA A 209 12.15 -1.51 -23.26
CA ALA A 209 12.47 -1.57 -21.84
C ALA A 209 12.33 -0.20 -21.17
N GLN A 210 11.68 -0.23 -20.01
CA GLN A 210 11.61 0.92 -19.13
C GLN A 210 12.78 0.91 -18.15
N TRP A 211 12.93 1.99 -17.39
CA TRP A 211 14.09 2.25 -16.56
C TRP A 211 13.66 2.60 -15.14
N LEU A 212 14.40 2.09 -14.16
CA LEU A 212 14.24 2.41 -12.75
C LEU A 212 15.56 2.98 -12.23
N TYR A 213 15.56 4.29 -11.97
CA TYR A 213 16.71 5.00 -11.43
C TYR A 213 16.63 5.03 -9.90
N ALA A 214 17.48 4.26 -9.22
CA ALA A 214 17.57 4.29 -7.77
C ALA A 214 17.88 5.72 -7.27
N PHE A 215 17.19 6.18 -6.22
CA PHE A 215 17.24 7.57 -5.76
C PHE A 215 16.94 8.56 -6.90
N PRO A 216 15.72 8.55 -7.47
CA PRO A 216 15.41 9.22 -8.74
C PRO A 216 15.56 10.74 -8.69
N HIS A 217 15.42 11.35 -7.50
CA HIS A 217 15.61 12.80 -7.31
C HIS A 217 17.06 13.21 -7.02
N SER A 218 18.00 12.26 -7.02
CA SER A 218 19.40 12.55 -6.74
C SER A 218 20.04 13.31 -7.91
N PRO A 219 20.64 14.48 -7.68
CA PRO A 219 21.33 15.23 -8.72
C PRO A 219 22.58 14.49 -9.25
N LEU A 220 23.06 13.47 -8.53
CA LEU A 220 24.20 12.64 -8.95
C LEU A 220 23.95 11.84 -10.22
N TRP A 221 22.69 11.66 -10.66
CA TRP A 221 22.40 11.08 -11.98
C TRP A 221 22.96 11.94 -13.13
N LYS A 222 23.15 13.24 -12.92
CA LYS A 222 23.80 14.14 -13.89
C LYS A 222 25.32 14.06 -13.85
N ASN A 223 25.89 13.66 -12.71
CA ASN A 223 27.33 13.61 -12.45
C ASN A 223 27.71 12.26 -11.83
N LEU A 224 27.66 11.22 -12.66
CA LEU A 224 27.86 9.85 -12.18
C LEU A 224 29.32 9.60 -11.72
N PRO A 225 29.51 8.92 -10.59
CA PRO A 225 30.82 8.49 -10.14
C PRO A 225 31.44 7.48 -11.13
N GLN A 226 32.77 7.37 -11.10
CA GLN A 226 33.50 6.43 -11.97
C GLN A 226 33.27 4.96 -11.58
N SER A 227 32.94 4.69 -10.30
CA SER A 227 32.61 3.36 -9.79
C SER A 227 31.98 3.48 -8.39
N GLN A 228 31.47 2.36 -7.87
CA GLN A 228 30.90 2.22 -6.52
C GLN A 228 29.66 3.09 -6.30
N GLY A 229 28.87 3.27 -7.36
CA GLY A 229 27.57 3.94 -7.27
C GLY A 229 26.59 3.14 -6.42
N VAL A 230 25.71 3.85 -5.71
CA VAL A 230 24.58 3.21 -4.98
C VAL A 230 23.66 2.48 -5.94
N ASP A 231 23.00 1.44 -5.44
CA ASP A 231 22.12 0.57 -6.21
C ASP A 231 20.67 0.60 -5.67
N VAL A 232 19.79 -0.17 -6.31
CA VAL A 232 18.38 -0.28 -5.88
C VAL A 232 18.24 -0.93 -4.50
N ALA A 233 19.15 -1.82 -4.11
CA ALA A 233 19.12 -2.42 -2.76
C ALA A 233 19.46 -1.39 -1.69
N ASP A 234 20.44 -0.52 -1.95
CA ASP A 234 20.74 0.61 -1.07
C ASP A 234 19.51 1.51 -0.93
N TRP A 235 18.80 1.79 -2.03
CA TRP A 235 17.60 2.65 -2.00
C TRP A 235 16.43 2.02 -1.23
N ILE A 236 16.14 0.74 -1.45
CA ILE A 236 15.11 0.00 -0.73
C ILE A 236 15.43 -0.01 0.76
N LYS A 237 16.69 -0.28 1.12
CA LYS A 237 17.13 -0.36 2.52
C LYS A 237 17.07 1.00 3.22
N ASP A 238 17.62 2.04 2.60
CA ASP A 238 17.75 3.36 3.22
C ASP A 238 16.37 4.00 3.51
N TYR A 239 15.35 3.68 2.70
CA TYR A 239 14.00 4.27 2.80
C TYR A 239 12.89 3.27 3.11
N GLN A 240 13.23 1.99 3.38
CA GLN A 240 12.27 0.92 3.65
C GLN A 240 11.14 0.85 2.60
N LEU A 241 11.52 0.90 1.31
CA LEU A 241 10.56 1.03 0.22
C LEU A 241 9.73 -0.23 0.01
N SER A 242 8.44 -0.07 -0.28
CA SER A 242 7.57 -1.15 -0.74
C SER A 242 7.66 -1.36 -2.25
N ALA A 243 7.21 -2.53 -2.74
CA ALA A 243 7.06 -2.85 -4.16
C ALA A 243 6.35 -1.73 -4.94
N LYS A 244 5.20 -1.28 -4.41
CA LYS A 244 4.37 -0.23 -5.02
C LYS A 244 5.16 1.08 -5.18
N ARG A 245 5.99 1.42 -4.19
CA ARG A 245 6.80 2.64 -4.23
C ARG A 245 7.95 2.55 -5.22
N VAL A 246 8.59 1.39 -5.36
CA VAL A 246 9.62 1.17 -6.38
C VAL A 246 9.02 1.24 -7.78
N VAL A 247 7.90 0.55 -8.02
CA VAL A 247 7.20 0.52 -9.31
C VAL A 247 6.74 1.92 -9.76
N TYR A 248 6.36 2.78 -8.82
CA TYR A 248 5.98 4.18 -9.10
C TYR A 248 7.07 4.98 -9.84
N HIS A 249 8.34 4.63 -9.65
CA HIS A 249 9.47 5.35 -10.24
C HIS A 249 9.99 4.76 -11.55
N ILE A 250 9.25 3.80 -12.14
CA ILE A 250 9.57 3.26 -13.46
C ILE A 250 9.23 4.31 -14.52
N GLY A 251 10.16 4.57 -15.43
CA GLY A 251 9.98 5.55 -16.49
C GLY A 251 10.69 5.22 -17.79
N ALA A 252 10.63 6.15 -18.74
CA ALA A 252 11.44 6.08 -19.94
C ALA A 252 12.92 6.34 -19.59
N LYS A 253 13.84 5.90 -20.46
CA LYS A 253 15.27 6.20 -20.32
C LYS A 253 15.49 7.72 -20.17
N GLY A 254 16.28 8.12 -19.18
CA GLY A 254 16.62 9.53 -18.93
C GLY A 254 15.51 10.33 -18.25
N ASN A 255 14.29 9.80 -18.14
CA ASN A 255 13.25 10.39 -17.31
C ASN A 255 13.41 9.91 -15.86
N THR A 256 14.18 10.64 -15.07
CA THR A 256 14.14 10.56 -13.60
C THR A 256 12.85 11.15 -13.01
N ILE A 257 12.05 11.82 -13.84
CA ILE A 257 10.77 12.44 -13.48
C ILE A 257 9.71 11.95 -14.47
N GLN A 258 8.99 10.89 -14.11
CA GLN A 258 7.57 10.89 -14.47
C GLN A 258 6.90 11.90 -13.53
N LYS A 259 6.02 12.74 -14.10
CA LYS A 259 5.15 13.68 -13.38
C LYS A 259 4.71 13.07 -12.05
N GLU A 260 4.57 13.89 -11.01
CA GLU A 260 3.63 13.57 -9.94
C GLU A 260 2.33 13.10 -10.62
N VAL A 261 2.11 11.78 -10.66
CA VAL A 261 0.76 11.29 -10.60
C VAL A 261 0.35 11.79 -9.22
N SER A 262 -0.48 12.85 -9.22
CA SER A 262 -1.15 13.31 -8.02
C SER A 262 -1.50 12.10 -7.19
N LYS A 263 -1.03 12.00 -5.93
CA LYS A 263 -1.28 10.87 -5.02
C LYS A 263 -2.49 10.04 -5.47
N ASP A 264 -2.28 9.05 -6.33
CA ASP A 264 -3.36 8.13 -6.69
C ASP A 264 -3.37 7.14 -5.54
N ILE A 265 -4.04 7.58 -4.48
CA ILE A 265 -4.66 6.69 -3.53
C ILE A 265 -5.53 5.78 -4.38
N THR A 266 -5.26 4.47 -4.30
CA THR A 266 -6.15 3.51 -4.97
C THR A 266 -7.54 3.72 -4.42
N PHE A 267 -8.58 3.64 -5.27
CA PHE A 267 -9.98 3.76 -4.84
C PHE A 267 -10.29 3.01 -3.54
N SER A 268 -9.74 1.80 -3.37
CA SER A 268 -9.83 0.99 -2.15
C SER A 268 -9.23 1.63 -0.89
N GLN A 269 -8.12 2.35 -1.00
CA GLN A 269 -7.48 3.08 0.10
C GLN A 269 -8.31 4.32 0.49
N MET A 270 -8.85 5.04 -0.49
CA MET A 270 -9.77 6.17 -0.23
C MET A 270 -11.04 5.70 0.47
N CYS A 271 -11.61 4.56 0.04
CA CYS A 271 -12.78 3.97 0.68
C CYS A 271 -12.49 3.55 2.14
N ALA A 272 -11.34 2.91 2.40
CA ALA A 272 -10.96 2.51 3.76
C ALA A 272 -10.77 3.71 4.70
N GLU A 273 -10.10 4.77 4.24
CA GLU A 273 -9.96 6.01 5.02
C GLU A 273 -11.32 6.69 5.25
N PHE A 274 -12.23 6.63 4.27
CA PHE A 274 -13.58 7.13 4.41
C PHE A 274 -14.41 6.30 5.41
N ASP A 275 -14.26 4.97 5.43
CA ASP A 275 -14.89 4.08 6.41
C ASP A 275 -14.43 4.39 7.85
N GLU A 276 -13.13 4.60 8.05
CA GLU A 276 -12.56 5.03 9.34
C GLU A 276 -13.13 6.38 9.79
N ILE A 277 -13.26 7.34 8.86
CA ILE A 277 -13.86 8.65 9.14
C ILE A 277 -15.36 8.51 9.48
N ASN A 278 -16.09 7.65 8.78
CA ASN A 278 -17.51 7.40 9.06
C ASN A 278 -17.76 6.77 10.41
N ALA A 279 -16.81 5.96 10.91
CA ALA A 279 -16.86 5.37 12.23
C ALA A 279 -16.65 6.38 13.37
N ILE A 280 -16.18 7.60 13.08
CA ILE A 280 -16.02 8.67 14.08
C ILE A 280 -17.38 9.10 14.63
N SER A 281 -17.54 8.98 15.95
CA SER A 281 -18.81 9.25 16.65
C SER A 281 -19.18 10.74 16.64
N CYS A 282 -18.19 11.63 16.71
CA CYS A 282 -18.39 13.08 16.75
C CYS A 282 -18.67 13.65 15.34
N PRO A 283 -19.86 14.24 15.08
CA PRO A 283 -20.22 14.77 13.76
C PRO A 283 -19.30 15.89 13.27
N GLY A 284 -18.87 16.78 14.18
CA GLY A 284 -17.96 17.88 13.86
C GLY A 284 -16.56 17.41 13.47
N GLU A 285 -16.05 16.42 14.20
CA GLU A 285 -14.75 15.80 13.94
C GLU A 285 -14.77 15.00 12.63
N ARG A 286 -15.81 14.18 12.41
CA ARG A 286 -16.02 13.47 11.15
C ARG A 286 -16.03 14.44 9.96
N LYS A 287 -16.76 15.54 10.07
CA LYS A 287 -16.86 16.57 9.02
C LYS A 287 -15.51 17.25 8.77
N TRP A 288 -14.77 17.57 9.83
CA TRP A 288 -13.41 18.12 9.74
C TRP A 288 -12.42 17.15 9.08
N MET A 289 -12.46 15.88 9.47
CA MET A 289 -11.61 14.83 8.91
C MET A 289 -11.95 14.56 7.45
N LEU A 290 -13.22 14.64 7.06
CA LEU A 290 -13.64 14.56 5.67
C LEU A 290 -13.13 15.74 4.82
N TYR A 291 -13.08 16.96 5.38
CA TYR A 291 -12.45 18.10 4.71
C TYR A 291 -10.94 17.93 4.54
N LYS A 292 -10.29 17.34 5.55
CA LYS A 292 -8.86 17.01 5.50
C LYS A 292 -8.58 15.97 4.41
N LEU A 293 -9.35 14.89 4.36
CA LEU A 293 -9.28 13.86 3.32
C LEU A 293 -9.46 14.47 1.92
N ALA A 294 -10.52 15.26 1.72
CA ALA A 294 -10.77 15.97 0.45
C ALA A 294 -9.60 16.86 0.02
N ARG A 295 -9.02 17.63 0.96
CA ARG A 295 -7.86 18.49 0.72
C ARG A 295 -6.61 17.69 0.38
N ASP A 296 -6.38 16.59 1.09
CA ASP A 296 -5.20 15.73 0.92
C ASP A 296 -5.23 15.00 -0.43
N HIS A 297 -6.43 14.74 -0.98
CA HIS A 297 -6.66 14.17 -2.31
C HIS A 297 -6.96 15.19 -3.42
N LYS A 298 -6.99 16.48 -3.10
CA LYS A 298 -7.28 17.57 -4.06
C LYS A 298 -8.61 17.37 -4.81
N VAL A 299 -9.62 16.80 -4.14
CA VAL A 299 -10.99 16.62 -4.65
C VAL A 299 -11.97 17.32 -3.72
N SER A 300 -13.18 17.59 -4.21
CA SER A 300 -14.26 18.07 -3.35
C SER A 300 -14.82 16.93 -2.50
N VAL A 301 -15.40 17.27 -1.34
CA VAL A 301 -16.15 16.32 -0.52
C VAL A 301 -17.25 15.63 -1.34
N SER A 302 -17.94 16.38 -2.20
CA SER A 302 -18.98 15.84 -3.09
C SER A 302 -18.44 14.73 -4.02
N GLN A 303 -17.23 14.90 -4.55
CA GLN A 303 -16.60 13.89 -5.41
C GLN A 303 -16.18 12.64 -4.63
N ILE A 304 -15.71 12.78 -3.38
CA ILE A 304 -15.42 11.62 -2.50
C ILE A 304 -16.72 10.86 -2.21
N MET A 305 -17.78 11.56 -1.81
CA MET A 305 -19.09 10.97 -1.53
C MET A 305 -19.63 10.21 -2.74
N ALA A 306 -19.65 10.84 -3.92
CA ALA A 306 -20.15 10.23 -5.14
C ALA A 306 -19.34 8.98 -5.56
N ALA A 307 -18.01 9.01 -5.38
CA ALA A 307 -17.15 7.88 -5.68
C ALA A 307 -17.38 6.71 -4.70
N TYR A 308 -17.54 7.01 -3.41
CA TYR A 308 -17.83 6.00 -2.39
C TYR A 308 -19.24 5.40 -2.55
N GLU A 309 -20.25 6.21 -2.86
CA GLU A 309 -21.61 5.74 -3.18
C GLU A 309 -21.60 4.81 -4.40
N ALA A 310 -20.87 5.17 -5.46
CA ALA A 310 -20.68 4.28 -6.60
C ALA A 310 -19.96 2.96 -6.21
N ALA A 311 -19.06 2.99 -5.22
CA ALA A 311 -18.45 1.79 -4.65
C ALA A 311 -19.49 0.85 -4.02
N LEU A 312 -20.41 1.43 -3.24
CA LEU A 312 -21.48 0.70 -2.56
C LEU A 312 -22.49 0.10 -3.53
N THR A 313 -22.66 0.69 -4.72
CA THR A 313 -23.53 0.12 -5.76
C THR A 313 -22.96 -1.14 -6.42
N ASN A 314 -21.69 -1.48 -6.15
CA ASN A 314 -21.06 -2.73 -6.60
C ASN A 314 -21.07 -3.80 -5.49
N GLN A 315 -22.10 -3.81 -4.65
CA GLN A 315 -22.36 -4.94 -3.76
C GLN A 315 -22.67 -6.19 -4.59
N PRO A 316 -22.13 -7.37 -4.22
CA PRO A 316 -22.44 -8.60 -4.91
C PRO A 316 -23.95 -8.76 -4.98
N ILE A 317 -24.47 -8.98 -6.19
CA ILE A 317 -25.79 -9.55 -6.39
C ILE A 317 -25.78 -10.82 -5.55
N PHE A 318 -26.61 -10.86 -4.50
CA PHE A 318 -26.64 -11.89 -3.46
C PHE A 318 -26.13 -13.24 -3.96
N ASP A 319 -25.02 -13.73 -3.38
CA ASP A 319 -24.53 -15.08 -3.66
C ASP A 319 -25.63 -16.06 -3.28
N GLY A 320 -26.29 -16.64 -4.29
CA GLY A 320 -27.34 -17.62 -4.08
C GLY A 320 -26.74 -18.84 -3.37
N VAL A 321 -27.28 -19.19 -2.20
CA VAL A 321 -26.92 -20.43 -1.52
C VAL A 321 -27.78 -21.56 -2.10
N GLY A 322 -27.14 -22.65 -2.55
CA GLY A 322 -27.86 -23.84 -2.99
C GLY A 322 -28.73 -24.41 -1.86
N VAL A 323 -29.92 -24.91 -2.18
CA VAL A 323 -30.90 -25.39 -1.17
C VAL A 323 -30.28 -26.41 -0.20
N ARG A 324 -29.40 -27.30 -0.68
CA ARG A 324 -28.73 -28.29 0.18
C ARG A 324 -27.80 -27.63 1.21
N ASP A 325 -27.03 -26.63 0.81
CA ASP A 325 -26.12 -25.89 1.68
C ASP A 325 -26.85 -24.94 2.64
N LEU A 326 -28.09 -24.56 2.31
CA LEU A 326 -28.95 -23.81 3.21
C LEU A 326 -29.54 -24.73 4.30
N LEU A 327 -29.98 -25.93 3.91
CA LEU A 327 -30.55 -26.89 4.85
C LEU A 327 -29.53 -27.38 5.90
N THR A 328 -28.23 -27.45 5.57
CA THR A 328 -27.18 -27.77 6.55
C THR A 328 -26.98 -26.71 7.62
N LYS A 329 -27.48 -25.48 7.42
CA LYS A 329 -27.40 -24.37 8.37
C LYS A 329 -28.62 -24.28 9.28
N THR A 330 -29.59 -25.18 9.14
CA THR A 330 -30.79 -25.19 9.99
C THR A 330 -30.39 -25.59 11.41
N PRO A 331 -30.58 -24.72 12.42
CA PRO A 331 -30.20 -25.06 13.79
C PRO A 331 -31.10 -26.18 14.32
N GLU A 332 -30.56 -27.05 15.18
CA GLU A 332 -31.36 -28.10 15.84
C GLU A 332 -32.47 -27.51 16.73
N ARG A 333 -32.26 -26.29 17.24
CA ARG A 333 -33.24 -25.54 18.04
C ARG A 333 -33.13 -24.04 17.74
N PHE A 334 -34.27 -23.39 17.61
CA PHE A 334 -34.35 -21.93 17.58
C PHE A 334 -34.33 -21.39 19.02
N ASP A 335 -33.43 -20.44 19.30
CA ASP A 335 -33.53 -19.60 20.50
C ASP A 335 -34.58 -18.52 20.20
N TRP A 336 -35.62 -18.42 21.03
CA TRP A 336 -36.77 -17.55 20.77
C TRP A 336 -36.72 -16.32 21.67
N LEU A 337 -36.97 -15.15 21.10
CA LEU A 337 -37.28 -13.94 21.87
C LEU A 337 -38.71 -14.01 22.39
N VAL A 338 -39.66 -14.34 21.51
CA VAL A 338 -41.05 -14.69 21.84
C VAL A 338 -41.34 -16.02 21.16
N ALA A 339 -41.68 -17.04 21.95
CA ALA A 339 -41.89 -18.39 21.45
C ALA A 339 -42.87 -18.42 20.27
N ALA A 340 -42.53 -19.19 19.23
CA ALA A 340 -43.30 -19.37 18.00
C ALA A 340 -43.58 -18.09 17.17
N LEU A 341 -43.13 -16.92 17.61
CA LEU A 341 -43.35 -15.65 16.90
C LEU A 341 -42.05 -15.02 16.40
N MET A 342 -41.03 -14.91 17.27
CA MET A 342 -39.79 -14.20 16.95
C MET A 342 -38.56 -14.99 17.42
N PRO A 343 -37.82 -15.63 16.51
CA PRO A 343 -36.50 -16.16 16.81
C PRO A 343 -35.52 -15.03 17.15
N MET A 344 -34.54 -15.33 17.99
CA MET A 344 -33.41 -14.44 18.24
C MET A 344 -32.64 -14.16 16.95
N ALA A 345 -31.94 -13.01 16.90
CA ALA A 345 -31.17 -12.57 15.74
C ALA A 345 -31.97 -12.45 14.42
N THR A 346 -33.27 -12.15 14.52
CA THR A 346 -34.16 -11.96 13.37
C THR A 346 -34.57 -10.50 13.23
N THR A 347 -34.66 -10.02 11.98
CA THR A 347 -35.31 -8.75 11.64
C THR A 347 -36.72 -9.04 11.17
N ALA A 348 -37.74 -8.49 11.85
CA ALA A 348 -39.15 -8.65 11.49
C ALA A 348 -39.73 -7.34 10.94
N LEU A 349 -40.54 -7.44 9.89
CA LEU A 349 -41.31 -6.31 9.34
C LEU A 349 -42.78 -6.50 9.70
N LEU A 350 -43.34 -5.58 10.48
CA LEU A 350 -44.77 -5.53 10.78
C LEU A 350 -45.47 -4.54 9.85
N TYR A 351 -46.38 -5.04 9.01
CA TYR A 351 -47.16 -4.22 8.08
C TYR A 351 -48.67 -4.49 8.26
N ALA A 352 -49.45 -3.40 8.34
CA ALA A 352 -50.90 -3.40 8.40
C ALA A 352 -51.43 -1.99 8.12
N GLU A 353 -52.72 -1.83 7.81
CA GLU A 353 -53.36 -0.54 7.55
C GLU A 353 -53.26 0.44 8.75
N ALA A 354 -53.43 1.73 8.50
CA ALA A 354 -53.42 2.74 9.57
C ALA A 354 -54.53 2.47 10.60
N GLY A 355 -54.25 2.69 11.90
CA GLY A 355 -55.23 2.49 12.98
C GLY A 355 -55.47 1.03 13.42
N THR A 356 -54.83 0.04 12.80
CA THR A 356 -55.02 -1.40 13.12
C THR A 356 -54.33 -1.89 14.39
N GLY A 357 -53.65 -1.01 15.14
CA GLY A 357 -53.02 -1.37 16.41
C GLY A 357 -51.57 -1.88 16.30
N LYS A 358 -50.85 -1.64 15.20
CA LYS A 358 -49.42 -2.01 15.05
C LYS A 358 -48.55 -1.56 16.22
N THR A 359 -48.67 -0.29 16.60
CA THR A 359 -47.90 0.29 17.72
C THR A 359 -48.25 -0.38 19.04
N LEU A 360 -49.54 -0.65 19.26
CA LEU A 360 -50.03 -1.39 20.42
C LEU A 360 -49.45 -2.81 20.48
N PHE A 361 -49.43 -3.51 19.35
CA PHE A 361 -48.83 -4.84 19.23
C PHE A 361 -47.33 -4.81 19.57
N VAL A 362 -46.57 -3.89 18.98
CA VAL A 362 -45.13 -3.72 19.28
C VAL A 362 -44.91 -3.40 20.76
N ASN A 363 -45.67 -2.46 21.31
CA ASN A 363 -45.57 -2.09 22.72
C ASN A 363 -45.88 -3.28 23.64
N SER A 364 -46.86 -4.12 23.31
CA SER A 364 -47.15 -5.31 24.12
C SER A 364 -45.98 -6.29 24.19
N ILE A 365 -45.24 -6.46 23.09
CA ILE A 365 -44.02 -7.29 23.04
C ILE A 365 -42.90 -6.63 23.85
N ILE A 366 -42.68 -5.32 23.65
CA ILE A 366 -41.66 -4.57 24.40
C ILE A 366 -41.89 -4.72 25.90
N LYS A 367 -43.14 -4.57 26.35
CA LYS A 367 -43.51 -4.71 27.75
C LYS A 367 -43.21 -6.10 28.30
N ALA A 368 -43.52 -7.15 27.55
CA ALA A 368 -43.20 -8.52 27.94
C ALA A 368 -41.69 -8.76 28.06
N VAL A 369 -40.92 -8.35 27.04
CA VAL A 369 -39.45 -8.54 26.99
C VAL A 369 -38.74 -7.72 28.06
N ALA A 370 -39.07 -6.44 28.21
CA ALA A 370 -38.40 -5.54 29.17
C ALA A 370 -38.90 -5.75 30.62
N GLY A 371 -40.17 -6.09 30.77
CA GLY A 371 -40.83 -6.34 32.05
C GLY A 371 -40.62 -7.75 32.60
N GLY A 372 -40.10 -8.69 31.79
CA GLY A 372 -39.81 -10.06 32.22
C GLY A 372 -41.05 -10.92 32.40
N GLN A 373 -42.04 -10.72 31.54
CA GLN A 373 -43.32 -11.44 31.58
C GLN A 373 -43.52 -12.19 30.27
N ASP A 374 -44.32 -13.26 30.30
CA ASP A 374 -44.74 -13.95 29.09
C ASP A 374 -45.70 -13.08 28.27
N TRP A 375 -45.56 -13.13 26.95
CA TRP A 375 -46.39 -12.37 26.04
C TRP A 375 -47.59 -13.22 25.61
N ASN A 376 -48.80 -12.89 26.05
CA ASN A 376 -50.04 -13.60 25.68
C ASN A 376 -49.97 -15.13 25.87
N GLY A 377 -49.29 -15.59 26.93
CA GLY A 377 -49.10 -17.02 27.23
C GLY A 377 -47.94 -17.68 26.46
N TYR A 378 -47.21 -16.91 25.64
CA TYR A 378 -45.99 -17.37 24.98
C TYR A 378 -44.77 -17.02 25.82
N PRO A 379 -43.92 -18.02 26.15
CA PRO A 379 -42.65 -17.79 26.85
C PRO A 379 -41.83 -16.71 26.16
N THR A 380 -41.38 -15.73 26.94
CA THR A 380 -40.62 -14.58 26.44
C THR A 380 -39.27 -14.49 27.15
N LYS A 381 -38.21 -14.25 26.37
CA LYS A 381 -36.86 -14.06 26.92
C LYS A 381 -36.75 -12.64 27.47
N HIS A 382 -36.42 -12.52 28.76
CA HIS A 382 -36.19 -11.22 29.39
C HIS A 382 -34.92 -10.57 28.83
N GLY A 383 -34.99 -9.27 28.53
CA GLY A 383 -33.87 -8.56 27.94
C GLY A 383 -34.05 -7.05 27.92
N LYS A 384 -32.96 -6.35 27.59
CA LYS A 384 -32.98 -4.90 27.40
C LYS A 384 -33.54 -4.55 26.03
N VAL A 385 -34.44 -3.57 25.99
CA VAL A 385 -35.07 -3.10 24.76
C VAL A 385 -34.67 -1.66 24.48
N LEU A 386 -34.29 -1.41 23.23
CA LEU A 386 -34.17 -0.06 22.68
C LEU A 386 -35.38 0.21 21.79
N TYR A 387 -36.24 1.14 22.20
CA TYR A 387 -37.42 1.53 21.43
C TYR A 387 -37.20 2.88 20.75
N ILE A 388 -37.05 2.88 19.42
CA ILE A 388 -36.90 4.10 18.63
C ILE A 388 -38.28 4.46 18.06
N GLN A 389 -38.91 5.49 18.62
CA GLN A 389 -40.23 5.97 18.22
C GLN A 389 -40.12 7.35 17.56
N THR A 390 -40.30 7.38 16.24
CA THR A 390 -40.20 8.61 15.43
C THR A 390 -41.53 9.10 14.91
N ASP A 391 -42.58 8.29 15.00
CA ASP A 391 -43.83 8.52 14.28
C ASP A 391 -44.77 9.50 15.00
N GLU A 392 -44.51 9.79 16.28
CA GLU A 392 -45.33 10.70 17.07
C GLU A 392 -44.49 11.58 18.02
N PRO A 393 -45.03 12.71 18.51
CA PRO A 393 -44.36 13.56 19.50
C PRO A 393 -44.17 12.86 20.85
N GLU A 394 -43.13 13.28 21.60
CA GLU A 394 -42.79 12.74 22.92
C GLU A 394 -43.96 12.69 23.90
N VAL A 395 -44.80 13.72 23.90
CA VAL A 395 -45.97 13.82 24.79
C VAL A 395 -46.99 12.72 24.48
N ASN A 396 -47.20 12.40 23.21
CA ASN A 396 -48.13 11.35 22.78
C ASN A 396 -47.54 9.97 23.10
N THR A 397 -46.26 9.76 22.83
CA THR A 397 -45.57 8.52 23.20
C THR A 397 -45.65 8.28 24.71
N ALA A 398 -45.37 9.30 25.52
CA ALA A 398 -45.45 9.20 26.98
C ALA A 398 -46.87 8.88 27.45
N HIS A 399 -47.89 9.51 26.87
CA HIS A 399 -49.29 9.21 27.17
C HIS A 399 -49.64 7.75 26.84
N ASN A 400 -49.31 7.29 25.62
CA ASN A 400 -49.59 5.92 25.17
C ASN A 400 -48.90 4.86 26.03
N LEU A 401 -47.64 5.09 26.43
CA LEU A 401 -46.89 4.17 27.29
C LEU A 401 -47.46 4.13 28.71
N LYS A 402 -47.93 5.26 29.22
CA LYS A 402 -48.63 5.35 30.50
C LYS A 402 -49.93 4.55 30.46
N GLU A 403 -50.75 4.73 29.43
CA GLU A 403 -51.98 3.94 29.25
C GLU A 403 -51.69 2.44 29.11
N ALA A 404 -50.57 2.10 28.46
CA ALA A 404 -50.12 0.72 28.31
C ALA A 404 -49.45 0.14 29.58
N GLY A 405 -49.34 0.91 30.68
CA GLY A 405 -48.86 0.45 31.98
C GLY A 405 -47.35 0.16 32.01
N PHE A 406 -46.54 1.00 31.37
CA PHE A 406 -45.08 0.85 31.32
C PHE A 406 -44.36 1.33 32.59
N GLU A 407 -45.06 1.93 33.55
CA GLU A 407 -44.47 2.50 34.76
C GLU A 407 -43.77 1.46 35.65
N SER A 408 -44.12 0.18 35.49
CA SER A 408 -43.49 -0.92 36.24
C SER A 408 -42.20 -1.44 35.63
N ILE A 409 -41.79 -0.95 34.45
CA ILE A 409 -40.58 -1.43 33.76
C ILE A 409 -39.35 -0.70 34.31
N PRO A 410 -38.29 -1.42 34.75
CA PRO A 410 -37.05 -0.79 35.20
C PRO A 410 -36.37 0.04 34.09
N ASN A 411 -35.86 1.22 34.44
CA ASN A 411 -35.23 2.14 33.48
C ASN A 411 -34.03 1.52 32.74
N GLU A 412 -33.31 0.60 33.38
CA GLU A 412 -32.18 -0.12 32.78
C GLU A 412 -32.59 -1.17 31.72
N ASN A 413 -33.87 -1.52 31.65
CA ASN A 413 -34.41 -2.54 30.75
C ASN A 413 -35.11 -1.96 29.52
N LEU A 414 -35.51 -0.69 29.53
CA LEU A 414 -36.13 -0.03 28.38
C LEU A 414 -35.58 1.38 28.18
N THR A 415 -34.86 1.56 27.07
CA THR A 415 -34.40 2.87 26.61
C THR A 415 -35.29 3.32 25.46
N ILE A 416 -35.84 4.53 25.54
CA ILE A 416 -36.71 5.08 24.49
C ILE A 416 -36.02 6.26 23.82
N ILE A 417 -35.96 6.24 22.50
CA ILE A 417 -35.47 7.33 21.67
C ILE A 417 -36.64 7.89 20.88
N SER A 418 -36.99 9.14 21.18
CA SER A 418 -38.03 9.91 20.51
C SER A 418 -37.46 10.81 19.40
N SER A 419 -38.34 11.30 18.52
CA SER A 419 -38.01 12.29 17.49
C SER A 419 -37.29 13.55 18.03
N GLY A 420 -37.64 14.03 19.23
CA GLY A 420 -36.97 15.16 19.89
C GLY A 420 -35.55 14.83 20.38
N ASN A 421 -35.29 13.59 20.80
CA ASN A 421 -33.96 13.13 21.22
C ASN A 421 -33.04 12.75 20.05
N LEU A 422 -33.58 12.28 18.93
CA LEU A 422 -32.82 12.01 17.70
C LEU A 422 -32.11 13.25 17.15
N ALA A 423 -32.72 14.44 17.30
CA ALA A 423 -32.10 15.70 16.92
C ALA A 423 -30.91 16.07 17.83
N LYS A 424 -30.92 15.67 19.10
CA LYS A 424 -29.81 15.88 20.05
C LYS A 424 -28.71 14.82 19.92
N TRP A 425 -29.06 13.61 19.48
CA TRP A 425 -28.11 12.54 19.15
C TRP A 425 -27.31 12.80 17.87
N ARG A 426 -27.72 13.81 17.08
CA ARG A 426 -27.03 14.29 15.87
C ARG A 426 -25.93 15.33 16.14
N ASN A 427 -25.70 15.75 17.38
CA ASN A 427 -24.69 16.74 17.76
C ASN A 427 -23.51 16.14 18.52
#